data_AF-A0A4P7R9W4-F1
#
_entry.id   AF-A0A4P7R9W4-F1
#
_cell.length_a   1.000
_cell.length_b   1.000
_cell.length_c   1.000
_cell.angle_alpha   90.00
_cell.angle_beta   90.00
_cell.angle_gamma   90.00
#
_symmetry.space_group_name_H-M   'P 1'
#
loop_
_entity.id
_entity.type
_entity.pdbx_description
1 polymer ?
#
loop_
_entity_poly.entity_id
_entity_poly.type
_entity_poly.pdbx_seq_one_letter_code
_entity_poly.pdbx_strand_id
1 'polypeptide(L)'
;MQFEPSGQRGRRLDAEMQADLLQSLQHIARACEPSEISRNLAHPIELMKGGHAMPPSAFGLYFHLGETLFDERLDDAALAASELSRCGARRPGMVVQGRGSEASRRLDQTLDWRLEEGAKIFAPVAGPEVDAFRELLDQGMSLLALGAPGLHAEIAAFLSEVVVARSPAGGAIDFDGASHYQFWGLLMLNPLHHRNRLAVAEVLAHESGHSVLFGMSRESTLVLNPDDELYDSPLRTDPRPMDGIFHATYVSARMAWAMETLLDSGCLSADERDQALSAAHLDRDNFHKGVATVDMHAQLTPSGRAIMDEARRWILASDRTNAGYR
;
A
#
# COMPACT_ATOMS: atom_id res chain seq x y z
N MET A 1 -19.66 0.45 6.70
CA MET A 1 -18.54 -0.38 6.20
C MET A 1 -18.08 -1.23 7.40
N GLN A 2 -17.22 -2.24 7.21
CA GLN A 2 -16.74 -3.08 8.31
C GLN A 2 -15.23 -2.86 8.44
N PHE A 3 -14.74 -2.69 9.68
CA PHE A 3 -13.32 -2.44 9.94
C PHE A 3 -12.47 -3.67 9.62
N GLU A 4 -12.96 -4.85 10.04
CA GLU A 4 -12.27 -6.12 9.86
C GLU A 4 -11.96 -6.39 8.37
N PRO A 5 -10.74 -6.86 8.05
CA PRO A 5 -10.36 -7.18 6.69
C PRO A 5 -11.19 -8.31 6.09
N SER A 6 -11.47 -8.20 4.80
CA SER A 6 -12.15 -9.25 4.05
C SER A 6 -11.69 -9.32 2.60
N GLY A 7 -11.64 -10.54 2.06
CA GLY A 7 -11.39 -10.73 0.64
C GLY A 7 -12.43 -10.08 -0.27
N GLN A 8 -13.66 -9.87 0.21
CA GLN A 8 -14.68 -9.12 -0.55
C GLN A 8 -14.28 -7.65 -0.71
N ARG A 9 -13.79 -7.01 0.36
CA ARG A 9 -13.31 -5.62 0.31
C ARG A 9 -12.10 -5.51 -0.60
N GLY A 10 -11.11 -6.40 -0.45
CA GLY A 10 -9.93 -6.42 -1.32
C GLY A 10 -10.27 -6.56 -2.80
N ARG A 11 -11.13 -7.52 -3.17
CA ARG A 11 -11.55 -7.71 -4.58
C ARG A 11 -12.34 -6.52 -5.13
N ARG A 12 -13.20 -5.92 -4.30
CA ARG A 12 -13.96 -4.72 -4.69
C ARG A 12 -13.03 -3.56 -4.99
N LEU A 13 -12.10 -3.26 -4.09
CA LEU A 13 -11.14 -2.17 -4.26
C LEU A 13 -10.23 -2.42 -5.47
N ASP A 14 -9.76 -3.65 -5.70
CA ASP A 14 -8.95 -3.96 -6.88
C ASP A 14 -9.74 -3.75 -8.19
N ALA A 15 -10.97 -4.26 -8.26
CA ALA A 15 -11.83 -4.10 -9.43
C ALA A 15 -12.16 -2.64 -9.72
N GLU A 16 -12.46 -1.88 -8.66
CA GLU A 16 -12.67 -0.44 -8.71
C GLU A 16 -11.40 0.24 -9.27
N MET A 17 -10.20 0.00 -8.70
CA MET A 17 -8.96 0.65 -9.12
C MET A 17 -8.61 0.36 -10.59
N GLN A 18 -8.84 -0.86 -11.05
CA GLN A 18 -8.67 -1.23 -12.46
C GLN A 18 -9.70 -0.53 -13.36
N ALA A 19 -10.95 -0.37 -12.91
CA ALA A 19 -11.98 0.35 -13.67
C ALA A 19 -11.63 1.84 -13.85
N ASP A 20 -11.09 2.50 -12.81
CA ASP A 20 -10.68 3.90 -12.89
C ASP A 20 -9.50 4.12 -13.81
N LEU A 21 -8.52 3.21 -13.77
CA LEU A 21 -7.41 3.23 -14.71
C LEU A 21 -7.93 3.10 -16.15
N LEU A 22 -8.83 2.16 -16.42
CA LEU A 22 -9.43 1.99 -17.75
C LEU A 22 -10.17 3.27 -18.20
N GLN A 23 -11.00 3.84 -17.33
CA GLN A 23 -11.74 5.06 -17.64
C GLN A 23 -10.80 6.22 -17.96
N SER A 24 -9.74 6.37 -17.18
CA SER A 24 -8.72 7.41 -17.37
C SER A 24 -7.94 7.24 -18.66
N LEU A 25 -7.48 6.03 -18.98
CA LEU A 25 -6.79 5.75 -20.23
C LEU A 25 -7.69 6.02 -21.44
N GLN A 26 -8.98 5.64 -21.37
CA GLN A 26 -9.95 5.95 -22.42
C GLN A 26 -10.20 7.47 -22.57
N HIS A 27 -10.22 8.20 -21.46
CA HIS A 27 -10.37 9.65 -21.48
C HIS A 27 -9.17 10.31 -22.17
N ILE A 28 -7.93 9.95 -21.77
CA ILE A 28 -6.70 10.46 -22.38
C ILE A 28 -6.64 10.10 -23.87
N ALA A 29 -6.93 8.85 -24.24
CA ALA A 29 -6.89 8.42 -25.63
C ALA A 29 -7.84 9.24 -26.53
N ARG A 30 -9.05 9.57 -26.05
CA ARG A 30 -9.99 10.44 -26.77
C ARG A 30 -9.53 11.89 -26.83
N ALA A 31 -8.99 12.41 -25.74
CA ALA A 31 -8.54 13.81 -25.66
C ALA A 31 -7.33 14.08 -26.56
N CYS A 32 -6.47 13.08 -26.76
CA CYS A 32 -5.28 13.19 -27.59
C CYS A 32 -5.53 12.73 -29.04
N GLU A 33 -6.75 12.44 -29.48
CA GLU A 33 -6.98 11.92 -30.84
C GLU A 33 -7.02 13.04 -31.90
N PRO A 34 -6.32 12.89 -33.05
CA PRO A 34 -5.38 11.81 -33.41
C PRO A 34 -3.93 12.11 -32.95
N SER A 35 -3.28 11.17 -32.26
CA SER A 35 -1.86 11.28 -31.89
C SER A 35 -1.17 9.91 -31.76
N GLU A 36 0.14 9.93 -31.57
CA GLU A 36 0.88 8.73 -31.16
C GLU A 36 0.43 8.20 -29.79
N ILE A 37 0.12 9.11 -28.85
CA ILE A 37 -0.39 8.77 -27.52
C ILE A 37 -1.68 7.97 -27.64
N SER A 38 -2.68 8.46 -28.40
CA SER A 38 -3.96 7.76 -28.55
C SER A 38 -3.81 6.37 -29.20
N ARG A 39 -2.87 6.22 -30.14
CA ARG A 39 -2.54 4.91 -30.75
C ARG A 39 -1.88 3.96 -29.76
N ASN A 40 -0.91 4.42 -28.99
CA ASN A 40 -0.18 3.58 -28.03
C ASN A 40 -1.09 3.12 -26.88
N LEU A 41 -2.08 3.93 -26.48
CA LEU A 41 -3.07 3.55 -25.46
C LEU A 41 -4.10 2.50 -25.92
N ALA A 42 -4.22 2.23 -27.23
CA ALA A 42 -5.20 1.27 -27.72
C ALA A 42 -4.99 -0.14 -27.15
N HIS A 43 -3.74 -0.61 -27.09
CA HIS A 43 -3.42 -1.95 -26.58
C HIS A 43 -3.83 -2.17 -25.10
N PRO A 44 -3.38 -1.36 -24.12
CA PRO A 44 -3.76 -1.57 -22.72
C PRO A 44 -5.26 -1.40 -22.50
N ILE A 45 -5.94 -0.49 -23.22
CA ILE A 45 -7.39 -0.34 -23.15
C ILE A 45 -8.10 -1.63 -23.60
N GLU A 46 -7.69 -2.23 -24.72
CA GLU A 46 -8.29 -3.47 -25.21
C GLU A 46 -7.99 -4.65 -24.28
N LEU A 47 -6.78 -4.72 -23.71
CA LEU A 47 -6.42 -5.72 -22.72
C LEU A 47 -7.34 -5.67 -21.49
N MET A 48 -7.58 -4.46 -20.96
CA MET A 48 -8.46 -4.25 -19.81
C MET A 48 -9.93 -4.51 -20.12
N LYS A 49 -10.43 -4.12 -21.31
CA LYS A 49 -11.78 -4.49 -21.77
C LYS A 49 -11.95 -6.00 -21.91
N GLY A 50 -10.87 -6.72 -22.21
CA GLY A 50 -10.82 -8.18 -22.21
C GLY A 50 -10.89 -8.82 -20.81
N GLY A 51 -10.97 -8.03 -19.74
CA GLY A 51 -11.07 -8.50 -18.35
C GLY A 51 -9.73 -8.72 -17.66
N HIS A 52 -8.62 -8.25 -18.25
CA HIS A 52 -7.31 -8.36 -17.64
C HIS A 52 -7.00 -7.15 -16.75
N ALA A 53 -6.54 -7.41 -15.52
CA ALA A 53 -5.99 -6.39 -14.65
C ALA A 53 -4.60 -5.94 -15.13
N MET A 54 -4.26 -4.67 -14.94
CA MET A 54 -2.94 -4.13 -15.24
C MET A 54 -1.98 -4.26 -14.02
N PRO A 55 -0.67 -4.45 -14.25
CA PRO A 55 0.33 -4.51 -13.19
C PRO A 55 0.58 -3.14 -12.56
N PRO A 56 1.22 -3.05 -11.37
CA PRO A 56 1.52 -1.79 -10.70
C PRO A 56 2.32 -0.79 -11.55
N SER A 57 3.23 -1.28 -12.41
CA SER A 57 3.98 -0.42 -13.35
C SER A 57 3.07 0.34 -14.32
N ALA A 58 1.93 -0.24 -14.71
CA ALA A 58 0.97 0.47 -15.56
C ALA A 58 0.28 1.62 -14.83
N PHE A 59 0.01 1.49 -13.53
CA PHE A 59 -0.49 2.62 -12.74
C PHE A 59 0.56 3.73 -12.67
N GLY A 60 1.83 3.40 -12.38
CA GLY A 60 2.90 4.39 -12.31
C GLY A 60 3.10 5.14 -13.64
N LEU A 61 3.09 4.41 -14.75
CA LEU A 61 3.17 5.01 -16.10
C LEU A 61 1.93 5.85 -16.44
N TYR A 62 0.73 5.46 -16.00
CA TYR A 62 -0.47 6.27 -16.17
C TYR A 62 -0.35 7.62 -15.46
N PHE A 63 0.11 7.63 -14.20
CA PHE A 63 0.32 8.89 -13.47
C PHE A 63 1.39 9.75 -14.13
N HIS A 64 2.49 9.15 -14.58
CA HIS A 64 3.53 9.88 -15.32
C HIS A 64 3.02 10.44 -16.66
N LEU A 65 2.20 9.67 -17.39
CA LEU A 65 1.53 10.13 -18.60
C LEU A 65 0.61 11.33 -18.33
N GLY A 66 -0.19 11.28 -17.26
CA GLY A 66 -1.09 12.38 -16.89
C GLY A 66 -0.33 13.66 -16.54
N GLU A 67 0.73 13.54 -15.74
CA GLU A 67 1.60 14.64 -15.34
C GLU A 67 2.32 15.29 -16.54
N THR A 68 2.94 14.47 -17.40
CA THR A 68 3.62 14.97 -18.61
C THR A 68 2.67 15.61 -19.62
N LEU A 69 1.43 15.11 -19.73
CA LEU A 69 0.38 15.78 -20.51
C LEU A 69 -0.03 17.13 -19.91
N PHE A 70 -0.18 17.19 -18.58
CA PHE A 70 -0.53 18.43 -17.88
C PHE A 70 0.54 19.51 -18.03
N ASP A 71 1.81 19.10 -17.99
CA ASP A 71 2.98 19.98 -18.18
C ASP A 71 3.31 20.27 -19.67
N GLU A 72 2.46 19.82 -20.60
CA GLU A 72 2.65 19.96 -22.06
C GLU A 72 3.95 19.33 -22.60
N ARG A 73 4.53 18.36 -21.88
CA ARG A 73 5.72 17.59 -22.26
C ARG A 73 5.35 16.41 -23.17
N LEU A 74 4.93 16.73 -24.40
CA LEU A 74 4.32 15.76 -25.32
C LEU A 74 5.22 14.58 -25.71
N ASP A 75 6.54 14.79 -25.83
CA ASP A 75 7.48 13.71 -26.15
C ASP A 75 7.58 12.69 -25.00
N ASP A 76 7.62 13.17 -23.75
CA ASP A 76 7.64 12.32 -22.55
C ASP A 76 6.30 11.59 -22.39
N ALA A 77 5.19 12.26 -22.66
CA ALA A 77 3.86 11.65 -22.69
C ALA A 77 3.76 10.54 -23.75
N ALA A 78 4.31 10.76 -24.95
CA ALA A 78 4.36 9.74 -26.00
C ALA A 78 5.21 8.52 -25.58
N LEU A 79 6.33 8.75 -24.90
CA LEU A 79 7.17 7.70 -24.34
C LEU A 79 6.44 6.89 -23.26
N ALA A 80 5.77 7.57 -22.31
CA ALA A 80 4.99 6.92 -21.26
C ALA A 80 3.85 6.06 -21.85
N ALA A 81 3.14 6.57 -22.86
CA ALA A 81 2.12 5.82 -23.57
C ALA A 81 2.71 4.59 -24.31
N SER A 82 3.90 4.72 -24.90
CA SER A 82 4.61 3.61 -25.54
C SER A 82 5.01 2.52 -24.54
N GLU A 83 5.49 2.89 -23.35
CA GLU A 83 5.80 1.91 -22.31
C GLU A 83 4.53 1.24 -21.76
N LEU A 84 3.43 2.00 -21.60
CA LEU A 84 2.11 1.43 -21.28
C LEU A 84 1.66 0.40 -22.32
N SER A 85 1.89 0.67 -23.60
CA SER A 85 1.54 -0.25 -24.68
C SER A 85 2.33 -1.56 -24.65
N ARG A 86 3.45 -1.60 -23.93
CA ARG A 86 4.29 -2.79 -23.74
C ARG A 86 3.96 -3.54 -22.46
N CYS A 87 3.13 -2.99 -21.58
CA CYS A 87 2.67 -3.69 -20.39
C CYS A 87 1.74 -4.85 -20.78
N GLY A 88 2.06 -6.03 -20.27
CA GLY A 88 1.15 -7.17 -20.32
C GLY A 88 0.18 -7.17 -19.15
N ALA A 89 -0.72 -8.15 -19.13
CA ALA A 89 -1.64 -8.34 -18.02
C ALA A 89 -0.87 -8.62 -16.72
N ARG A 90 -1.43 -8.18 -15.59
CA ARG A 90 -0.99 -8.56 -14.26
C ARG A 90 -0.90 -10.07 -14.17
N ARG A 91 0.24 -10.58 -13.69
CA ARG A 91 0.44 -12.02 -13.52
C ARG A 91 -0.43 -12.53 -12.36
N PRO A 92 -0.98 -13.75 -12.45
CA PRO A 92 -1.64 -14.38 -11.32
C PRO A 92 -0.66 -14.60 -10.16
N GLY A 93 -1.11 -14.36 -8.93
CA GLY A 93 -0.31 -14.52 -7.72
C GLY A 93 0.66 -13.34 -7.47
N MET A 94 1.38 -13.43 -6.36
CA MET A 94 2.34 -12.41 -5.94
C MET A 94 3.72 -12.69 -6.53
N VAL A 95 4.32 -11.69 -7.17
CA VAL A 95 5.68 -11.73 -7.71
C VAL A 95 6.63 -11.00 -6.76
N VAL A 96 7.73 -11.64 -6.37
CA VAL A 96 8.75 -11.04 -5.49
C VAL A 96 10.06 -10.87 -6.26
N GLN A 97 10.51 -9.63 -6.38
CA GLN A 97 11.68 -9.24 -7.16
C GLN A 97 12.57 -8.27 -6.39
N GLY A 98 13.88 -8.32 -6.62
CA GLY A 98 14.82 -7.38 -6.00
C GLY A 98 14.98 -6.14 -6.85
N ARG A 99 15.02 -4.96 -6.23
CA ARG A 99 15.42 -3.71 -6.86
C ARG A 99 16.78 -3.88 -7.56
N GLY A 100 16.88 -3.44 -8.81
CA GLY A 100 18.08 -3.57 -9.65
C GLY A 100 18.28 -4.95 -10.29
N SER A 101 17.33 -5.86 -10.16
CA SER A 101 17.36 -7.16 -10.85
C SER A 101 16.86 -7.06 -12.29
N GLU A 102 17.20 -8.07 -13.10
CA GLU A 102 16.66 -8.16 -14.47
C GLU A 102 15.12 -8.26 -14.47
N ALA A 103 14.56 -8.97 -13.50
CA ALA A 103 13.13 -9.17 -13.36
C ALA A 103 12.39 -7.86 -13.04
N SER A 104 12.99 -6.99 -12.22
CA SER A 104 12.39 -5.72 -11.80
C SER A 104 12.62 -4.58 -12.79
N ARG A 105 13.49 -4.72 -13.81
CA ARG A 105 13.95 -3.63 -14.69
C ARG A 105 12.85 -2.65 -15.13
N ARG A 106 11.71 -3.15 -15.60
CA ARG A 106 10.60 -2.30 -16.07
C ARG A 106 9.93 -1.54 -14.93
N LEU A 107 9.65 -2.24 -13.82
CA LEU A 107 9.10 -1.59 -12.64
C LEU A 107 10.10 -0.57 -12.09
N ASP A 108 11.39 -0.89 -12.13
CA ASP A 108 12.43 -0.02 -11.63
C ASP A 108 12.51 1.29 -12.39
N GLN A 109 12.49 1.20 -13.72
CA GLN A 109 12.41 2.36 -14.60
C GLN A 109 11.17 3.22 -14.31
N THR A 110 10.02 2.58 -14.05
CA THR A 110 8.78 3.31 -13.73
C THR A 110 8.87 4.00 -12.38
N LEU A 111 9.45 3.34 -11.37
CA LEU A 111 9.70 3.93 -10.05
C LEU A 111 10.63 5.13 -10.17
N ASP A 112 11.71 5.01 -10.95
CA ASP A 112 12.67 6.09 -11.17
C ASP A 112 12.05 7.30 -11.86
N TRP A 113 11.25 7.07 -12.91
CA TRP A 113 10.53 8.14 -13.59
C TRP A 113 9.49 8.83 -12.70
N ARG A 114 8.78 8.05 -11.89
CA ARG A 114 7.65 8.59 -11.14
C ARG A 114 8.04 9.25 -9.83
N LEU A 115 8.96 8.64 -9.09
CA LEU A 115 9.36 9.07 -7.76
C LEU A 115 10.61 9.94 -7.79
N GLU A 116 11.36 9.98 -8.89
CA GLU A 116 12.57 10.79 -9.07
C GLU A 116 13.55 10.64 -7.90
N GLU A 117 13.86 11.72 -7.17
CA GLU A 117 14.70 11.71 -5.97
C GLU A 117 14.16 10.78 -4.88
N GLY A 118 12.84 10.62 -4.79
CA GLY A 118 12.18 9.68 -3.88
C GLY A 118 12.49 8.22 -4.20
N ALA A 119 12.83 7.86 -5.44
CA ALA A 119 13.23 6.50 -5.79
C ALA A 119 14.59 6.11 -5.18
N LYS A 120 15.43 7.09 -4.85
CA LYS A 120 16.80 6.87 -4.37
C LYS A 120 16.86 6.26 -2.98
N ILE A 121 15.77 6.30 -2.20
CA ILE A 121 15.69 5.61 -0.91
C ILE A 121 15.58 4.08 -1.08
N PHE A 122 15.29 3.60 -2.29
CA PHE A 122 15.18 2.18 -2.62
C PHE A 122 16.42 1.72 -3.39
N ALA A 123 17.48 1.38 -2.65
CA ALA A 123 18.72 0.86 -3.22
C ALA A 123 18.59 -0.62 -3.65
N PRO A 124 19.39 -1.06 -4.64
CA PRO A 124 19.41 -2.44 -5.10
C PRO A 124 19.74 -3.47 -4.03
N VAL A 125 19.23 -4.70 -4.20
CA VAL A 125 19.44 -5.84 -3.30
C VAL A 125 19.93 -7.04 -4.09
N ALA A 126 20.88 -7.80 -3.52
CA ALA A 126 21.46 -8.97 -4.18
C ALA A 126 20.50 -10.16 -4.20
N GLY A 127 20.53 -10.96 -5.26
CA GLY A 127 19.63 -12.10 -5.47
C GLY A 127 19.45 -13.04 -4.26
N PRO A 128 20.51 -13.52 -3.60
CA PRO A 128 20.37 -14.42 -2.44
C PRO A 128 19.58 -13.82 -1.28
N GLU A 129 19.67 -12.51 -1.07
CA GLU A 129 18.89 -11.82 -0.03
C GLU A 129 17.42 -11.69 -0.42
N VAL A 130 17.14 -11.43 -1.70
CA VAL A 130 15.78 -11.43 -2.25
C VAL A 130 15.15 -12.81 -2.09
N ASP A 131 15.90 -13.88 -2.37
CA ASP A 131 15.42 -15.25 -2.26
C ASP A 131 15.12 -15.63 -0.80
N ALA A 132 16.02 -15.29 0.13
CA ALA A 132 15.80 -15.49 1.55
C ALA A 132 14.59 -14.71 2.07
N PHE A 133 14.41 -13.46 1.60
CA PHE A 133 13.25 -12.66 1.99
C PHE A 133 11.95 -13.18 1.36
N ARG A 134 11.99 -13.72 0.14
CA ARG A 134 10.84 -14.39 -0.49
C ARG A 134 10.35 -15.56 0.37
N GLU A 135 11.26 -16.41 0.83
CA GLU A 135 10.90 -17.53 1.72
C GLU A 135 10.26 -17.03 3.02
N LEU A 136 10.79 -15.94 3.59
CA LEU A 136 10.23 -15.35 4.80
C LEU A 136 8.85 -14.71 4.56
N LEU A 137 8.67 -14.09 3.39
CA LEU A 137 7.39 -13.55 2.95
C LEU A 137 6.33 -14.63 2.78
N ASP A 138 6.70 -15.77 2.19
CA ASP A 138 5.83 -16.93 2.06
C ASP A 138 5.42 -17.48 3.43
N GLN A 139 6.33 -17.49 4.41
CA GLN A 139 6.02 -17.86 5.79
C GLN A 139 5.04 -16.88 6.46
N GLY A 140 5.22 -15.57 6.25
CA GLY A 140 4.31 -14.54 6.76
C GLY A 140 2.91 -14.62 6.15
N MET A 141 2.83 -14.79 4.82
CA MET A 141 1.56 -15.01 4.12
C MET A 141 0.87 -16.30 4.58
N SER A 142 1.63 -17.37 4.81
CA SER A 142 1.10 -18.63 5.35
C SER A 142 0.58 -18.46 6.78
N LEU A 143 1.27 -17.68 7.61
CA LEU A 143 0.81 -17.35 8.96
C LEU A 143 -0.52 -16.60 8.91
N LEU A 144 -0.64 -15.59 8.05
CA LEU A 144 -1.89 -14.86 7.85
C LEU A 144 -3.00 -15.76 7.31
N ALA A 145 -2.71 -16.66 6.36
CA ALA A 145 -3.71 -17.58 5.82
C ALA A 145 -4.29 -18.50 6.92
N LEU A 146 -3.45 -18.93 7.87
CA LEU A 146 -3.85 -19.79 8.98
C LEU A 146 -4.56 -19.02 10.10
N GLY A 147 -3.98 -17.91 10.55
CA GLY A 147 -4.45 -17.20 11.75
C GLY A 147 -5.39 -16.03 11.49
N ALA A 148 -5.29 -15.39 10.32
CA ALA A 148 -6.07 -14.20 9.96
C ALA A 148 -6.58 -14.28 8.50
N PRO A 149 -7.39 -15.30 8.15
CA PRO A 149 -7.75 -15.59 6.76
C PRO A 149 -8.46 -14.44 6.03
N GLY A 150 -9.18 -13.58 6.77
CA GLY A 150 -9.79 -12.36 6.21
C GLY A 150 -8.76 -11.35 5.72
N LEU A 151 -7.68 -11.14 6.47
CA LEU A 151 -6.56 -10.27 6.10
C LEU A 151 -5.75 -10.86 4.95
N HIS A 152 -5.41 -12.14 5.03
CA HIS A 152 -4.76 -12.84 3.93
C HIS A 152 -5.57 -12.71 2.62
N ALA A 153 -6.88 -12.96 2.67
CA ALA A 153 -7.73 -12.88 1.49
C ALA A 153 -7.90 -11.46 0.95
N GLU A 154 -7.85 -10.44 1.82
CA GLU A 154 -7.86 -9.04 1.42
C GLU A 154 -6.56 -8.66 0.69
N ILE A 155 -5.42 -8.98 1.27
CA ILE A 155 -4.10 -8.72 0.70
C ILE A 155 -3.96 -9.44 -0.65
N ALA A 156 -4.24 -10.75 -0.69
CA ALA A 156 -4.12 -11.56 -1.89
C ALA A 156 -5.05 -11.13 -3.03
N ALA A 157 -6.06 -10.30 -2.75
CA ALA A 157 -6.96 -9.79 -3.77
C ALA A 157 -6.39 -8.63 -4.59
N PHE A 158 -5.47 -7.83 -4.04
CA PHE A 158 -4.89 -6.67 -4.74
C PHE A 158 -3.36 -6.65 -4.78
N LEU A 159 -2.67 -7.27 -3.81
CA LEU A 159 -1.22 -7.33 -3.79
C LEU A 159 -0.74 -8.30 -4.89
N SER A 160 0.02 -7.76 -5.83
CA SER A 160 0.50 -8.50 -7.00
C SER A 160 2.02 -8.52 -7.11
N GLU A 161 2.71 -7.50 -6.59
CA GLU A 161 4.16 -7.41 -6.65
C GLU A 161 4.76 -6.91 -5.33
N VAL A 162 5.90 -7.48 -4.96
CA VAL A 162 6.76 -7.00 -3.87
C VAL A 162 8.15 -6.74 -4.43
N VAL A 163 8.65 -5.52 -4.24
CA VAL A 163 10.02 -5.15 -4.53
C VAL A 163 10.83 -5.16 -3.24
N VAL A 164 11.86 -6.00 -3.20
CA VAL A 164 12.82 -6.03 -2.09
C VAL A 164 13.90 -4.99 -2.39
N ALA A 165 14.01 -4.00 -1.51
CA ALA A 165 14.98 -2.91 -1.63
C ALA A 165 15.66 -2.65 -0.28
N ARG A 166 16.79 -1.96 -0.27
CA ARG A 166 17.46 -1.51 0.97
C ARG A 166 17.51 0.00 1.03
N SER A 167 17.56 0.54 2.23
CA SER A 167 17.98 1.93 2.44
C SER A 167 19.42 2.11 1.92
N PRO A 168 19.77 3.24 1.29
CA PRO A 168 21.13 3.47 0.77
C PRO A 168 22.16 3.43 1.90
N ALA A 169 23.31 2.81 1.65
CA ALA A 169 24.39 2.77 2.62
C ALA A 169 24.85 4.19 2.99
N GLY A 170 24.79 4.54 4.27
CA GLY A 170 25.14 5.88 4.76
C GLY A 170 24.09 6.96 4.43
N GLY A 171 22.91 6.59 3.94
CA GLY A 171 21.78 7.50 3.77
C GLY A 171 21.23 7.98 5.11
N ALA A 172 20.69 9.21 5.13
CA ALA A 172 20.02 9.78 6.30
C ALA A 172 18.60 9.22 6.52
N ILE A 173 18.05 8.52 5.52
CA ILE A 173 16.69 8.01 5.51
C ILE A 173 16.73 6.49 5.48
N ASP A 174 16.09 5.88 6.47
CA ASP A 174 15.82 4.46 6.53
C ASP A 174 14.32 4.23 6.30
N PHE A 175 13.96 3.16 5.59
CA PHE A 175 12.57 2.77 5.40
C PHE A 175 12.38 1.30 5.79
N ASP A 176 11.20 1.01 6.30
CA ASP A 176 10.81 -0.32 6.74
C ASP A 176 9.99 -1.05 5.66
N GLY A 177 8.83 -0.48 5.35
CA GLY A 177 8.00 -0.79 4.21
C GLY A 177 7.53 0.49 3.53
N ALA A 178 7.03 0.35 2.31
CA ALA A 178 6.33 1.43 1.62
C ALA A 178 5.29 0.87 0.64
N SER A 179 4.18 1.59 0.58
CA SER A 179 3.11 1.46 -0.41
C SER A 179 2.81 2.84 -0.98
N HIS A 180 2.32 2.89 -2.23
CA HIS A 180 2.05 4.17 -2.90
C HIS A 180 0.82 4.06 -3.79
N TYR A 181 -0.09 5.05 -3.68
CA TYR A 181 -1.33 5.07 -4.46
C TYR A 181 -1.13 5.02 -5.99
N GLN A 182 0.05 5.41 -6.48
CA GLN A 182 0.40 5.43 -7.89
C GLN A 182 0.91 4.09 -8.41
N PHE A 183 1.14 3.13 -7.52
CA PHE A 183 1.61 1.79 -7.83
C PHE A 183 0.67 0.76 -7.19
N TRP A 184 -0.61 0.81 -7.55
CA TRP A 184 -1.64 -0.07 -6.98
C TRP A 184 -1.26 -1.55 -7.11
N GLY A 185 -1.21 -2.25 -5.97
CA GLY A 185 -0.83 -3.65 -5.87
C GLY A 185 0.67 -3.91 -5.77
N LEU A 186 1.47 -2.89 -5.47
CA LEU A 186 2.90 -2.97 -5.17
C LEU A 186 3.19 -2.65 -3.70
N LEU A 187 4.06 -3.44 -3.07
CA LEU A 187 4.79 -3.06 -1.86
C LEU A 187 6.31 -3.00 -2.12
N MET A 188 7.00 -2.10 -1.44
CA MET A 188 8.46 -2.07 -1.34
C MET A 188 8.84 -2.41 0.10
N LEU A 189 9.62 -3.47 0.31
CA LEU A 189 9.94 -3.95 1.65
C LEU A 189 11.45 -4.04 1.86
N ASN A 190 11.90 -3.58 3.03
CA ASN A 190 13.29 -3.67 3.44
C ASN A 190 13.54 -4.93 4.28
N PRO A 191 14.31 -5.91 3.77
CA PRO A 191 14.49 -7.20 4.45
C PRO A 191 15.23 -7.10 5.79
N LEU A 192 15.90 -5.97 6.09
CA LEU A 192 16.66 -5.81 7.33
C LEU A 192 15.79 -5.62 8.58
N HIS A 193 14.56 -5.12 8.39
CA HIS A 193 13.62 -4.80 9.46
C HIS A 193 12.62 -5.95 9.72
N HIS A 194 12.46 -6.86 8.76
CA HIS A 194 11.52 -7.98 8.81
C HIS A 194 12.26 -9.31 8.96
N ARG A 195 12.54 -9.71 10.20
CA ARG A 195 13.46 -10.84 10.48
C ARG A 195 12.78 -12.16 10.82
N ASN A 196 11.47 -12.18 10.98
CA ASN A 196 10.70 -13.39 11.25
C ASN A 196 9.31 -13.31 10.58
N ARG A 197 8.59 -14.44 10.52
CA ARG A 197 7.27 -14.51 9.86
C ARG A 197 6.20 -13.62 10.50
N LEU A 198 6.30 -13.33 11.80
CA LEU A 198 5.37 -12.45 12.51
C LEU A 198 5.60 -10.99 12.12
N ALA A 199 6.86 -10.54 12.09
CA ALA A 199 7.22 -9.21 11.60
C ALA A 199 6.77 -9.00 10.15
N VAL A 200 6.90 -10.03 9.31
CA VAL A 200 6.35 -9.95 7.95
C VAL A 200 4.81 -9.86 7.94
N ALA A 201 4.12 -10.62 8.78
CA ALA A 201 2.66 -10.52 8.90
C ALA A 201 2.21 -9.12 9.36
N GLU A 202 2.97 -8.50 10.27
CA GLU A 202 2.75 -7.15 10.77
C GLU A 202 2.95 -6.08 9.68
N VAL A 203 4.08 -6.08 8.97
CA VAL A 203 4.30 -5.11 7.87
C VAL A 203 3.32 -5.30 6.71
N LEU A 204 2.89 -6.54 6.45
CA LEU A 204 1.83 -6.78 5.47
C LEU A 204 0.49 -6.19 5.95
N ALA A 205 0.15 -6.29 7.23
CA ALA A 205 -1.02 -5.61 7.80
C ALA A 205 -0.89 -4.09 7.71
N HIS A 206 0.32 -3.56 7.94
CA HIS A 206 0.65 -2.15 7.84
C HIS A 206 0.40 -1.60 6.43
N GLU A 207 1.16 -2.11 5.46
CA GLU A 207 1.18 -1.59 4.10
C GLU A 207 -0.11 -1.88 3.32
N SER A 208 -0.75 -3.02 3.62
CA SER A 208 -2.10 -3.29 3.10
C SER A 208 -3.14 -2.34 3.69
N GLY A 209 -2.95 -1.88 4.93
CA GLY A 209 -3.78 -0.83 5.54
C GLY A 209 -3.72 0.48 4.76
N HIS A 210 -2.51 0.93 4.39
CA HIS A 210 -2.34 2.08 3.50
C HIS A 210 -2.94 1.85 2.13
N SER A 211 -2.71 0.69 1.52
CA SER A 211 -3.32 0.32 0.23
C SER A 211 -4.84 0.36 0.29
N VAL A 212 -5.46 -0.12 1.37
CA VAL A 212 -6.90 -0.03 1.59
C VAL A 212 -7.35 1.43 1.66
N LEU A 213 -6.63 2.30 2.36
CA LEU A 213 -6.94 3.74 2.41
C LEU A 213 -6.86 4.39 1.03
N PHE A 214 -5.80 4.12 0.24
CA PHE A 214 -5.68 4.62 -1.13
C PHE A 214 -6.86 4.16 -2.01
N GLY A 215 -7.28 2.90 -1.85
CA GLY A 215 -8.46 2.37 -2.51
C GLY A 215 -9.75 3.01 -2.01
N MET A 216 -9.84 3.47 -0.77
CA MET A 216 -11.03 4.16 -0.25
C MET A 216 -11.06 5.65 -0.58
N SER A 217 -9.91 6.26 -0.90
CA SER A 217 -9.76 7.69 -1.20
C SER A 217 -9.81 8.02 -2.69
N ARG A 218 -10.30 7.10 -3.54
CA ARG A 218 -10.39 7.27 -5.00
C ARG A 218 -11.20 8.49 -5.44
N GLU A 219 -12.37 8.67 -4.82
CA GLU A 219 -13.35 9.69 -5.24
C GLU A 219 -13.22 11.00 -4.45
N SER A 220 -12.58 10.97 -3.28
CA SER A 220 -12.43 12.12 -2.40
C SER A 220 -11.27 11.92 -1.44
N THR A 221 -10.64 13.03 -1.03
CA THR A 221 -9.68 13.01 0.06
C THR A 221 -10.36 12.62 1.38
N LEU A 222 -9.60 12.06 2.32
CA LEU A 222 -10.13 11.66 3.63
C LEU A 222 -10.10 12.82 4.63
N VAL A 223 -9.16 13.74 4.44
CA VAL A 223 -9.02 14.98 5.19
C VAL A 223 -9.00 16.18 4.24
N LEU A 224 -9.48 17.33 4.71
CA LEU A 224 -9.51 18.61 3.98
C LEU A 224 -8.45 19.60 4.46
N ASN A 225 -7.66 19.21 5.47
CA ASN A 225 -6.55 20.02 5.94
C ASN A 225 -5.51 20.18 4.82
N PRO A 226 -4.92 21.37 4.64
CA PRO A 226 -3.82 21.57 3.71
C PRO A 226 -2.57 20.74 4.05
N ASP A 227 -1.81 20.33 3.04
CA ASP A 227 -0.60 19.52 3.22
C ASP A 227 0.56 20.29 3.88
N ASP A 228 0.54 21.62 3.84
CA ASP A 228 1.53 22.49 4.50
C ASP A 228 1.19 22.80 5.96
N GLU A 229 -0.01 22.42 6.43
CA GLU A 229 -0.40 22.52 7.83
C GLU A 229 0.08 21.30 8.61
N LEU A 230 1.10 21.52 9.46
CA LEU A 230 1.77 20.46 10.20
C LEU A 230 1.32 20.40 11.66
N TYR A 231 1.16 19.18 12.15
CA TYR A 231 0.68 18.88 13.49
C TYR A 231 1.65 17.96 14.21
N ASP A 232 1.68 18.04 15.54
CA ASP A 232 2.47 17.14 16.37
C ASP A 232 2.00 15.70 16.17
N SER A 233 2.90 14.87 15.67
CA SER A 233 2.67 13.44 15.52
C SER A 233 3.21 12.71 16.75
N PRO A 234 2.41 11.95 17.50
CA PRO A 234 2.90 11.20 18.64
C PRO A 234 3.84 10.04 18.26
N LEU A 235 3.93 9.71 16.96
CA LEU A 235 4.68 8.57 16.42
C LEU A 235 6.03 8.98 15.81
N ARG A 236 6.27 10.28 15.66
CA ARG A 236 7.48 10.84 15.06
C ARG A 236 7.91 12.10 15.80
N THR A 237 9.19 12.43 15.72
CA THR A 237 9.69 13.67 16.32
C THR A 237 9.42 14.91 15.45
N ASP A 238 9.22 14.72 14.15
CA ASP A 238 8.87 15.77 13.19
C ASP A 238 7.34 15.95 13.06
N PRO A 239 6.85 17.20 13.01
CA PRO A 239 5.46 17.50 12.68
C PRO A 239 5.06 16.95 11.30
N ARG A 240 3.78 16.55 11.17
CA ARG A 240 3.27 15.86 9.98
C ARG A 240 2.00 16.53 9.45
N PRO A 241 1.74 16.46 8.13
CA PRO A 241 0.43 16.82 7.60
C PRO A 241 -0.64 15.90 8.20
N MET A 242 -1.87 16.41 8.30
CA MET A 242 -2.99 15.66 8.88
C MET A 242 -3.26 14.34 8.15
N ASP A 243 -3.07 14.30 6.82
CA ASP A 243 -3.22 13.08 6.02
C ASP A 243 -2.30 11.95 6.54
N GLY A 244 -1.04 12.30 6.81
CA GLY A 244 -0.07 11.35 7.39
C GLY A 244 -0.47 10.86 8.78
N ILE A 245 -1.05 11.73 9.61
CA ILE A 245 -1.52 11.35 10.96
C ILE A 245 -2.77 10.47 10.86
N PHE A 246 -3.70 10.78 9.97
CA PHE A 246 -4.88 9.98 9.69
C PHE A 246 -4.47 8.56 9.26
N HIS A 247 -3.57 8.47 8.28
CA HIS A 247 -3.04 7.21 7.77
C HIS A 247 -2.38 6.37 8.87
N ALA A 248 -1.46 6.97 9.63
CA ALA A 248 -0.76 6.27 10.71
C ALA A 248 -1.73 5.80 11.80
N THR A 249 -2.72 6.63 12.17
CA THR A 249 -3.74 6.28 13.15
C THR A 249 -4.54 5.06 12.70
N TYR A 250 -5.10 5.10 11.48
CA TYR A 250 -5.89 3.97 10.96
C TYR A 250 -5.05 2.69 10.87
N VAL A 251 -3.81 2.79 10.39
CA VAL A 251 -2.91 1.64 10.25
C VAL A 251 -2.50 1.06 11.61
N SER A 252 -2.31 1.86 12.64
CA SER A 252 -2.10 1.33 14.00
C SER A 252 -3.28 0.46 14.47
N ALA A 253 -4.53 0.88 14.24
CA ALA A 253 -5.67 -0.01 14.54
C ALA A 253 -5.64 -1.30 13.70
N ARG A 254 -5.17 -1.24 12.45
CA ARG A 254 -5.06 -2.42 11.57
C ARG A 254 -4.01 -3.41 12.05
N MET A 255 -2.86 -2.93 12.50
CA MET A 255 -1.80 -3.77 13.03
C MET A 255 -2.19 -4.38 14.38
N ALA A 256 -2.80 -3.60 15.27
CA ALA A 256 -3.37 -4.11 16.52
C ALA A 256 -4.39 -5.23 16.25
N TRP A 257 -5.31 -5.04 15.28
CA TRP A 257 -6.27 -6.06 14.89
C TRP A 257 -5.58 -7.33 14.38
N ALA A 258 -4.54 -7.20 13.55
CA ALA A 258 -3.84 -8.33 12.98
C ALA A 258 -3.14 -9.15 14.07
N MET A 259 -2.44 -8.48 14.99
CA MET A 259 -1.73 -9.13 16.08
C MET A 259 -2.68 -9.81 17.08
N GLU A 260 -3.78 -9.14 17.48
CA GLU A 260 -4.82 -9.72 18.33
C GLU A 260 -5.47 -10.95 17.66
N THR A 261 -5.78 -10.86 16.36
CA THR A 261 -6.37 -11.99 15.61
C THR A 261 -5.41 -13.19 15.52
N LEU A 262 -4.12 -12.95 15.29
CA LEU A 262 -3.11 -14.01 15.29
C LEU A 262 -2.93 -14.64 16.68
N LEU A 263 -2.97 -13.85 17.77
CA LEU A 263 -2.94 -14.36 19.14
C LEU A 263 -4.10 -15.32 19.44
N ASP A 264 -5.31 -14.94 19.03
CA ASP A 264 -6.54 -15.69 19.25
C ASP A 264 -6.62 -16.97 18.42
N SER A 265 -5.96 -16.98 17.25
CA SER A 265 -5.94 -18.14 16.36
C SER A 265 -5.19 -19.37 16.92
N GLY A 266 -4.31 -19.18 17.90
CA GLY A 266 -3.47 -20.23 18.47
C GLY A 266 -2.34 -20.75 17.54
N CYS A 267 -2.05 -20.10 16.41
CA CYS A 267 -1.01 -20.54 15.47
C CYS A 267 0.42 -19.98 15.76
N LEU A 268 0.54 -19.15 16.80
CA LEU A 268 1.79 -18.54 17.25
C LEU A 268 2.53 -19.42 18.26
N SER A 269 3.86 -19.48 18.14
CA SER A 269 4.73 -20.02 19.19
C SER A 269 4.74 -19.13 20.44
N ALA A 270 5.29 -19.61 21.56
CA ALA A 270 5.34 -18.83 22.80
C ALA A 270 6.03 -17.46 22.61
N ASP A 271 7.21 -17.44 21.99
CA ASP A 271 7.96 -16.19 21.74
C ASP A 271 7.20 -15.25 20.79
N GLU A 272 6.52 -15.78 19.78
CA GLU A 272 5.69 -14.98 18.86
C GLU A 272 4.45 -14.41 19.55
N ARG A 273 3.88 -15.12 20.53
CA ARG A 273 2.74 -14.60 21.31
C ARG A 273 3.16 -13.38 22.13
N ASP A 274 4.33 -13.43 22.78
CA ASP A 274 4.82 -12.29 23.55
C ASP A 274 5.11 -11.08 22.64
N GLN A 275 5.71 -11.32 21.46
CA GLN A 275 5.93 -10.29 20.44
C GLN A 275 4.62 -9.69 19.94
N ALA A 276 3.65 -10.52 19.54
CA ALA A 276 2.35 -10.07 19.04
C ALA A 276 1.57 -9.29 20.10
N LEU A 277 1.62 -9.71 21.36
CA LEU A 277 0.98 -8.99 22.46
C LEU A 277 1.59 -7.61 22.69
N SER A 278 2.93 -7.54 22.66
CA SER A 278 3.63 -6.26 22.78
C SER A 278 3.32 -5.32 21.61
N ALA A 279 3.34 -5.84 20.38
CA ALA A 279 3.02 -5.08 19.18
C ALA A 279 1.56 -4.57 19.20
N ALA A 280 0.61 -5.46 19.53
CA ALA A 280 -0.80 -5.08 19.66
C ALA A 280 -0.99 -3.94 20.68
N HIS A 281 -0.39 -4.03 21.87
CA HIS A 281 -0.50 -2.98 22.88
C HIS A 281 0.10 -1.65 22.39
N LEU A 282 1.30 -1.70 21.80
CA LEU A 282 1.95 -0.51 21.26
C LEU A 282 1.07 0.18 20.21
N ASP A 283 0.44 -0.61 19.33
CA ASP A 283 -0.40 -0.09 18.26
C ASP A 283 -1.74 0.46 18.74
N ARG A 284 -2.33 -0.11 19.79
CA ARG A 284 -3.48 0.50 20.45
C ARG A 284 -3.12 1.85 21.05
N ASP A 285 -1.97 1.95 21.71
CA ASP A 285 -1.47 3.21 22.26
C ASP A 285 -1.21 4.24 21.14
N ASN A 286 -0.61 3.80 20.04
CA ASN A 286 -0.37 4.63 18.86
C ASN A 286 -1.68 5.14 18.25
N PHE A 287 -2.69 4.27 18.12
CA PHE A 287 -4.03 4.65 17.69
C PHE A 287 -4.62 5.71 18.61
N HIS A 288 -4.59 5.49 19.93
CA HIS A 288 -5.17 6.45 20.90
C HIS A 288 -4.52 7.83 20.83
N LYS A 289 -3.19 7.88 20.71
CA LYS A 289 -2.48 9.16 20.56
C LYS A 289 -2.82 9.82 19.23
N GLY A 290 -2.81 9.06 18.13
CA GLY A 290 -3.12 9.57 16.80
C GLY A 290 -4.56 10.10 16.68
N VAL A 291 -5.54 9.34 17.19
CA VAL A 291 -6.95 9.73 17.14
C VAL A 291 -7.24 10.96 17.99
N ALA A 292 -6.49 11.21 19.06
CA ALA A 292 -6.61 12.44 19.85
C ALA A 292 -6.20 13.67 19.02
N THR A 293 -5.13 13.58 18.24
CA THR A 293 -4.73 14.64 17.31
C THR A 293 -5.75 14.82 16.18
N VAL A 294 -6.26 13.72 15.61
CA VAL A 294 -7.32 13.75 14.58
C VAL A 294 -8.58 14.43 15.12
N ASP A 295 -9.04 14.09 16.32
CA ASP A 295 -10.24 14.67 16.92
C ASP A 295 -10.11 16.17 17.18
N MET A 296 -8.90 16.62 17.52
CA MET A 296 -8.64 18.02 17.85
C MET A 296 -8.50 18.90 16.60
N HIS A 297 -7.99 18.35 15.50
CA HIS A 297 -7.50 19.17 14.38
C HIS A 297 -8.03 18.78 13.00
N ALA A 298 -8.50 17.55 12.79
CA ALA A 298 -8.83 17.08 11.45
C ALA A 298 -10.15 17.65 10.93
N GLN A 299 -10.10 18.15 9.71
CA GLN A 299 -11.26 18.48 8.90
C GLN A 299 -11.63 17.27 8.05
N LEU A 300 -12.27 16.28 8.67
CA LEU A 300 -12.63 15.02 8.01
C LEU A 300 -13.76 15.19 6.99
N THR A 301 -13.60 14.59 5.82
CA THR A 301 -14.71 14.36 4.88
C THR A 301 -15.70 13.32 5.46
N PRO A 302 -16.91 13.18 4.90
CA PRO A 302 -17.83 12.13 5.34
C PRO A 302 -17.24 10.72 5.25
N SER A 303 -16.46 10.42 4.20
CA SER A 303 -15.75 9.15 4.02
C SER A 303 -14.64 8.98 5.06
N GLY A 304 -13.79 10.00 5.26
CA GLY A 304 -12.74 9.99 6.28
C GLY A 304 -13.29 9.76 7.69
N ARG A 305 -14.40 10.41 8.05
CA ARG A 305 -15.10 10.21 9.33
C ARG A 305 -15.61 8.78 9.48
N ALA A 306 -16.27 8.23 8.46
CA ALA A 306 -16.81 6.87 8.51
C ALA A 306 -15.71 5.82 8.74
N ILE A 307 -14.56 5.97 8.06
CA ILE A 307 -13.39 5.08 8.19
C ILE A 307 -12.83 5.15 9.62
N MET A 308 -12.60 6.35 10.15
CA MET A 308 -12.03 6.53 11.49
C MET A 308 -12.99 6.04 12.59
N ASP A 309 -14.30 6.27 12.43
CA ASP A 309 -15.32 5.80 13.37
C ASP A 309 -15.39 4.26 13.43
N GLU A 310 -15.15 3.58 12.31
CA GLU A 310 -15.09 2.11 12.27
C GLU A 310 -13.86 1.56 13.00
N ALA A 311 -12.68 2.15 12.77
CA ALA A 311 -11.46 1.80 13.51
C ALA A 311 -11.63 2.05 15.02
N ARG A 312 -12.20 3.20 15.39
CA ARG A 312 -12.48 3.54 16.80
C ARG A 312 -13.45 2.56 17.44
N ARG A 313 -14.52 2.18 16.73
CA ARG A 313 -15.51 1.23 17.25
C ARG A 313 -14.89 -0.12 17.54
N TRP A 314 -13.99 -0.59 16.67
CA TRP A 314 -13.27 -1.84 16.91
C TRP A 314 -12.34 -1.73 18.13
N ILE A 315 -11.48 -0.69 18.18
CA ILE A 315 -10.58 -0.44 19.32
C ILE A 315 -11.37 -0.44 20.64
N LEU A 316 -12.43 0.37 20.74
CA LEU A 316 -13.21 0.50 21.98
C LEU A 316 -13.98 -0.77 22.37
N ALA A 317 -14.40 -1.58 21.39
CA ALA A 317 -15.06 -2.85 21.67
C ALA A 317 -14.07 -3.86 22.29
N SER A 318 -12.86 -3.95 21.73
CA SER A 318 -11.80 -4.84 22.24
C SER A 318 -11.34 -4.47 23.66
N ASP A 319 -11.24 -3.17 23.99
CA ASP A 319 -10.84 -2.72 25.34
C ASP A 319 -11.82 -3.20 26.42
N ARG A 320 -13.12 -3.23 26.10
CA ARG A 320 -14.16 -3.68 27.05
C ARG A 320 -14.09 -5.18 27.32
N THR A 321 -13.72 -5.97 26.33
CA THR A 321 -13.47 -7.42 26.49
C THR A 321 -12.21 -7.70 27.32
N ASN A 322 -11.13 -6.92 27.14
CA ASN A 322 -9.89 -7.11 27.89
C ASN A 322 -9.97 -6.60 29.34
N ALA A 323 -10.83 -5.63 29.64
CA ALA A 323 -11.08 -5.18 31.02
C ALA A 323 -11.83 -6.22 31.88
N GLY A 324 -12.48 -7.21 31.28
CA GLY A 324 -13.18 -8.30 31.98
C GLY A 324 -12.31 -9.49 32.40
N TYR A 325 -11.04 -9.52 31.96
CA TYR A 325 -10.07 -10.59 32.22
C TYR A 325 -8.88 -10.16 33.11
N ARG A 326 -8.90 -8.94 33.65
CA ARG A 326 -7.92 -8.46 34.65
C ARG A 326 -8.39 -8.71 36.08
#